data_AF-A0A6C0EP61-F1
#
_entry.id   AF-A0A6C0EP61-F1
#
_cell.length_a   1.000
_cell.length_b   1.000
_cell.length_c   1.000
_cell.angle_alpha   90.00
_cell.angle_beta   90.00
_cell.angle_gamma   90.00
#
_symmetry.space_group_name_H-M   'P 1'
#
loop_
_entity.id
_entity.type
_entity.pdbx_description
1 polymer ?
#
loop_
_entity_poly.entity_id
_entity_poly.type
_entity_poly.pdbx_seq_one_letter_code
_entity_poly.pdbx_strand_id
1 'polypeptide(L)'
;MSILKAFTGHLIEFANEIRNVFPNDSHLRTSGVFLEGLVKINPKSIIVGWKECVNDLYKDQILKGNLEYFINKDYNKDLEGSDNKGKILTTIDSFRDKIRNMGDDNKKKSMKYIQNLTKLCNLYFQNNSV
;
A
#
# COMPACT_ATOMS: atom_id res chain seq x y z
N MET A 1 12.33 17.86 0.25
CA MET A 1 11.55 16.67 -0.17
C MET A 1 10.21 16.72 0.57
N SER A 2 9.05 16.58 -0.10
CA SER A 2 7.75 16.64 0.57
C SER A 2 7.36 15.29 1.19
N ILE A 3 6.51 15.28 2.22
CA ILE A 3 5.98 14.05 2.84
C ILE A 3 5.25 13.20 1.79
N LEU A 4 4.50 13.85 0.89
CA LEU A 4 3.83 13.16 -0.22
C LEU A 4 4.83 12.38 -1.09
N LYS A 5 5.96 12.99 -1.46
CA LYS A 5 7.00 12.33 -2.25
C LYS A 5 7.68 11.19 -1.48
N ALA A 6 7.89 11.36 -0.17
CA ALA A 6 8.42 10.29 0.68
C ALA A 6 7.46 9.10 0.76
N PHE A 7 6.16 9.36 0.97
CA PHE A 7 5.13 8.33 1.00
C PHE A 7 5.05 7.56 -0.32
N THR A 8 4.90 8.27 -1.45
CA THR A 8 4.76 7.61 -2.75
C THR A 8 6.04 6.89 -3.18
N GLY A 9 7.21 7.44 -2.89
CA GLY A 9 8.49 6.75 -3.11
C GLY A 9 8.56 5.45 -2.32
N HIS A 10 8.24 5.49 -1.02
CA HIS A 10 8.27 4.30 -0.16
C HIS A 10 7.24 3.24 -0.57
N LEU A 11 6.10 3.66 -1.14
CA LEU A 11 5.09 2.75 -1.67
C LEU A 11 5.60 1.99 -2.90
N ILE A 12 6.32 2.68 -3.79
CA ILE A 12 6.95 2.04 -4.96
C ILE A 12 8.10 1.13 -4.54
N GLU A 13 8.92 1.54 -3.57
CA GLU A 13 9.94 0.66 -2.97
C GLU A 13 9.31 -0.62 -2.43
N PHE A 14 8.21 -0.51 -1.69
CA PHE A 14 7.50 -1.67 -1.16
C PHE A 14 7.00 -2.60 -2.26
N ALA A 15 6.37 -2.05 -3.30
CA ALA A 15 5.92 -2.84 -4.46
C ALA A 15 7.09 -3.59 -5.14
N ASN A 16 8.24 -2.94 -5.26
CA ASN A 16 9.46 -3.54 -5.82
C ASN A 16 10.04 -4.63 -4.93
N GLU A 17 9.97 -4.49 -3.60
CA GLU A 17 10.37 -5.54 -2.67
C GLU A 17 9.51 -6.80 -2.82
N ILE A 18 8.18 -6.65 -2.91
CA ILE A 18 7.29 -7.80 -3.18
C ILE A 18 7.66 -8.44 -4.52
N ARG A 19 7.93 -7.63 -5.56
CA ARG A 19 8.36 -8.13 -6.87
C ARG A 19 9.69 -8.89 -6.83
N ASN A 20 10.65 -8.45 -6.02
CA ASN A 20 11.93 -9.14 -5.88
C ASN A 20 11.79 -10.51 -5.21
N VAL A 21 10.82 -10.67 -4.31
CA VAL A 21 10.49 -11.98 -3.71
C VAL A 21 9.82 -12.92 -4.73
N PHE A 22 9.07 -12.37 -5.68
CA PHE A 22 8.35 -13.14 -6.71
C PHE A 22 8.73 -12.72 -8.14
N PRO A 23 9.98 -12.91 -8.58
CA PRO A 23 10.51 -12.31 -9.82
C PRO A 23 9.85 -12.83 -11.11
N ASN A 24 9.31 -14.05 -11.06
CA ASN A 24 8.69 -14.74 -12.19
C ASN A 24 7.18 -14.45 -12.31
N ASP A 25 6.60 -13.66 -11.41
CA ASP A 25 5.18 -13.31 -11.47
C ASP A 25 4.96 -12.12 -12.44
N SER A 26 4.49 -12.43 -13.64
CA SER A 26 4.19 -11.44 -14.67
C SER A 26 3.01 -10.53 -14.31
N HIS A 27 2.07 -11.03 -13.50
CA HIS A 27 0.93 -10.24 -13.05
C HIS A 27 1.38 -9.17 -12.05
N LEU A 28 2.20 -9.55 -11.07
CA LEU A 28 2.80 -8.64 -10.10
C LEU A 28 3.64 -7.54 -10.79
N ARG A 29 4.35 -7.90 -11.86
CA ARG A 29 5.08 -6.94 -12.69
C ARG A 29 4.16 -5.89 -13.31
N THR A 30 3.07 -6.32 -13.94
CA THR A 30 2.08 -5.44 -14.54
C THR A 30 1.39 -4.56 -13.49
N SER A 31 1.03 -5.13 -12.34
CA SER A 31 0.47 -4.39 -11.19
C SER A 31 1.41 -3.32 -10.66
N GLY A 32 2.72 -3.59 -10.60
CA GLY A 32 3.73 -2.60 -10.23
C GLY A 32 3.79 -1.42 -11.20
N VAL A 33 3.82 -1.68 -12.51
CA VAL A 33 3.80 -0.61 -13.53
C VAL A 33 2.52 0.21 -13.47
N PHE A 34 1.38 -0.43 -13.25
CA PHE A 34 0.10 0.25 -13.08
C PHE A 34 0.12 1.19 -11.85
N LEU A 35 0.62 0.71 -10.71
CA LEU A 35 0.76 1.52 -9.49
C LEU A 35 1.70 2.72 -9.70
N GLU A 36 2.84 2.52 -10.36
CA GLU A 36 3.75 3.61 -10.72
C GLU A 36 3.06 4.67 -11.58
N GLY A 37 2.24 4.25 -12.55
CA GLY A 37 1.44 5.14 -13.38
C GLY A 37 0.45 5.98 -12.56
N LEU A 38 -0.31 5.34 -11.66
CA LEU A 38 -1.24 6.04 -10.78
C LEU A 38 -0.54 7.05 -9.87
N VAL A 39 0.61 6.66 -9.29
CA VAL A 39 1.43 7.55 -8.45
C VAL A 39 1.93 8.77 -9.24
N LYS A 40 2.29 8.60 -10.51
CA LYS A 40 2.73 9.71 -11.38
C LYS A 40 1.59 10.66 -11.74
N ILE A 41 0.40 10.12 -12.02
CA ILE A 41 -0.75 10.92 -12.46
C ILE A 41 -1.38 11.68 -11.29
N ASN A 42 -1.63 11.00 -10.17
CA ASN A 42 -2.34 11.60 -9.04
C ASN A 42 -1.82 11.06 -7.69
N PRO A 43 -0.63 11.51 -7.24
CA PRO A 43 -0.04 11.05 -5.99
C PRO A 43 -0.89 11.38 -4.75
N LYS A 44 -1.68 12.47 -4.80
CA LYS A 44 -2.55 12.88 -3.68
C LYS A 44 -3.67 11.88 -3.44
N SER A 45 -4.35 11.43 -4.50
CA SER A 45 -5.40 10.41 -4.33
C SER A 45 -4.85 9.08 -3.80
N ILE A 46 -3.59 8.74 -4.07
CA ILE A 46 -2.98 7.52 -3.50
C ILE A 46 -2.84 7.62 -1.97
N ILE A 47 -2.34 8.75 -1.46
CA ILE A 47 -2.18 8.90 0.01
C ILE A 47 -3.52 9.07 0.72
N VAL A 48 -4.53 9.66 0.07
CA VAL A 48 -5.92 9.72 0.55
C VAL A 48 -6.53 8.32 0.62
N GLY A 49 -6.40 7.53 -0.46
CA GLY A 49 -6.88 6.15 -0.47
C GLY A 49 -6.21 5.31 0.63
N TRP A 50 -4.91 5.45 0.85
CA TRP A 50 -4.24 4.79 1.98
C TRP A 50 -4.78 5.26 3.33
N LYS A 51 -5.10 6.55 3.47
CA LYS A 51 -5.69 7.08 4.70
C LYS A 51 -7.01 6.39 5.00
N GLU A 52 -7.94 6.42 4.05
CA GLU A 52 -9.31 5.91 4.21
C GLU A 52 -9.36 4.39 4.33
N CYS A 53 -8.58 3.69 3.49
CA CYS A 53 -8.64 2.24 3.41
C CYS A 53 -7.76 1.54 4.45
N VAL A 54 -6.68 2.17 4.93
CA VAL A 54 -5.67 1.49 5.77
C VAL A 54 -5.48 2.22 7.08
N ASN A 55 -5.14 3.50 7.05
CA ASN A 55 -4.77 4.25 8.24
C ASN A 55 -5.94 4.40 9.21
N ASP A 56 -7.05 4.99 8.78
CA ASP A 56 -8.16 5.36 9.65
C ASP A 56 -8.82 4.15 10.32
N LEU A 57 -8.75 2.99 9.66
CA LEU A 57 -9.40 1.76 10.12
C LEU A 57 -8.46 0.85 10.94
N TYR A 58 -7.15 0.84 10.65
CA TYR A 58 -6.23 -0.18 11.19
C TYR A 58 -4.88 0.35 11.69
N LYS A 59 -4.70 1.67 11.75
CA LYS A 59 -3.43 2.28 12.19
C LYS A 59 -2.90 1.66 13.48
N ASP A 60 -3.72 1.50 14.52
CA ASP A 60 -3.25 1.03 15.81
C ASP A 60 -2.75 -0.43 15.76
N GLN A 61 -3.45 -1.29 15.02
CA GLN A 61 -3.10 -2.68 14.80
C GLN A 61 -1.81 -2.78 13.96
N ILE A 62 -1.72 -1.96 12.90
CA ILE A 62 -0.54 -1.87 12.04
C ILE A 62 0.66 -1.40 12.84
N LEU A 63 0.53 -0.37 13.67
CA LEU A 63 1.63 0.15 14.49
C LEU A 63 2.09 -0.86 15.55
N LYS A 64 1.20 -1.74 16.02
CA LYS A 64 1.52 -2.89 16.88
C LYS A 64 2.16 -4.06 16.14
N GLY A 65 2.26 -4.02 14.81
CA GLY A 65 2.90 -5.06 13.99
C GLY A 65 1.98 -6.22 13.63
N ASN A 66 0.65 -6.06 13.76
CA ASN A 66 -0.29 -7.10 13.39
C ASN A 66 -0.58 -7.07 11.88
N LEU A 67 0.14 -7.92 11.15
CA LEU A 67 0.07 -8.01 9.69
C LEU A 67 -1.23 -8.64 9.18
N GLU A 68 -1.88 -9.50 9.98
CA GLU A 68 -3.10 -10.22 9.58
C GLU A 68 -4.24 -9.28 9.18
N TYR A 69 -4.33 -8.11 9.80
CA TYR A 69 -5.33 -7.11 9.44
C TYR A 69 -5.14 -6.60 8.01
N PHE A 70 -3.89 -6.36 7.59
CA PHE A 70 -3.62 -5.93 6.22
C PHE A 70 -3.90 -7.04 5.21
N ILE A 71 -3.50 -8.27 5.54
CA ILE A 71 -3.63 -9.44 4.67
C ILE A 71 -5.09 -9.86 4.49
N ASN A 72 -5.95 -9.73 5.50
CA ASN A 72 -7.32 -10.29 5.46
C ASN A 72 -8.43 -9.26 5.24
N LYS A 73 -8.11 -7.96 5.17
CA LYS A 73 -9.13 -6.92 4.95
C LYS A 73 -9.83 -7.05 3.59
N ASP A 74 -11.15 -6.93 3.55
CA ASP A 74 -11.88 -6.67 2.30
C ASP A 74 -11.78 -5.18 1.92
N TYR A 75 -11.13 -4.88 0.79
CA TYR A 75 -10.98 -3.51 0.27
C TYR A 75 -12.06 -3.12 -0.74
N ASN A 76 -12.99 -4.02 -1.07
CA ASN A 76 -13.96 -3.82 -2.15
C ASN A 76 -14.83 -2.57 -1.91
N LYS A 77 -15.30 -2.40 -0.68
CA LYS A 77 -16.18 -1.29 -0.29
C LYS A 77 -15.46 0.05 -0.22
N ASP A 78 -14.15 0.05 0.04
CA ASP A 78 -13.41 1.30 0.23
C ASP A 78 -13.09 2.01 -1.10
N LEU A 79 -13.28 1.34 -2.23
CA LEU A 79 -12.97 1.87 -3.57
C LEU A 79 -14.23 2.17 -4.40
N GLU A 80 -15.39 2.24 -3.75
CA GLU A 80 -16.63 2.68 -4.40
C GLU A 80 -16.47 4.08 -5.00
N GLY A 81 -16.89 4.25 -6.25
CA GLY A 81 -16.74 5.51 -7.00
C GLY A 81 -15.39 5.70 -7.70
N SER A 82 -14.42 4.78 -7.57
CA SER A 82 -13.17 4.85 -8.34
C SER A 82 -13.33 4.28 -9.75
N ASP A 83 -13.01 5.06 -10.78
CA ASP A 83 -12.98 4.60 -12.19
C ASP A 83 -12.02 3.42 -12.41
N ASN A 84 -11.02 3.27 -11.52
CA ASN A 84 -10.02 2.21 -11.57
C ASN A 84 -10.25 1.11 -10.53
N LYS A 85 -11.42 1.08 -9.86
CA LYS A 85 -11.74 0.16 -8.75
C LYS A 85 -11.26 -1.27 -9.02
N GLY A 86 -11.64 -1.86 -10.16
CA GLY A 86 -11.26 -3.24 -10.51
C GLY A 86 -9.74 -3.47 -10.53
N LYS A 87 -8.98 -2.63 -11.22
CA LYS A 87 -7.52 -2.77 -11.32
C LYS A 87 -6.81 -2.50 -9.99
N ILE A 88 -7.33 -1.56 -9.20
CA ILE A 88 -6.80 -1.25 -7.87
C ILE A 88 -7.04 -2.43 -6.93
N LEU A 89 -8.26 -3.00 -6.91
CA LEU A 89 -8.58 -4.19 -6.12
C LEU A 89 -7.69 -5.37 -6.50
N THR A 90 -7.57 -5.68 -7.80
CA THR A 90 -6.66 -6.73 -8.28
C THR A 90 -5.22 -6.50 -7.83
N THR A 91 -4.74 -5.25 -7.85
CA THR A 91 -3.38 -4.91 -7.40
C THR A 91 -3.21 -5.12 -5.90
N ILE A 92 -4.18 -4.66 -5.08
CA ILE A 92 -4.16 -4.83 -3.62
C ILE A 92 -4.23 -6.33 -3.27
N ASP A 93 -5.13 -7.08 -3.90
CA ASP A 93 -5.30 -8.51 -3.65
C ASP A 93 -4.07 -9.31 -4.06
N SER A 94 -3.44 -8.97 -5.19
CA SER A 94 -2.15 -9.54 -5.60
C SER A 94 -1.08 -9.30 -4.53
N PHE A 95 -0.93 -8.08 -4.04
CA PHE A 95 0.07 -7.77 -3.00
C PHE A 95 -0.22 -8.51 -1.70
N ARG A 96 -1.47 -8.55 -1.24
CA ARG A 96 -1.88 -9.28 -0.02
C ARG A 96 -1.60 -10.76 -0.13
N ASP A 97 -1.94 -11.37 -1.26
CA ASP A 97 -1.68 -12.78 -1.52
C ASP A 97 -0.17 -13.06 -1.49
N LYS A 98 0.65 -12.21 -2.12
CA LYS A 98 2.11 -12.36 -2.07
C LYS A 98 2.67 -12.22 -0.66
N ILE A 99 2.17 -11.26 0.13
CA ILE A 99 2.57 -11.09 1.53
C ILE A 99 2.13 -12.29 2.39
N ARG A 100 0.99 -12.91 2.10
CA ARG A 100 0.57 -14.14 2.78
C ARG A 100 1.52 -15.31 2.48
N ASN A 101 2.02 -15.39 1.25
CA ASN A 101 2.80 -16.51 0.73
C ASN A 101 4.33 -16.33 0.80
N MET A 102 4.86 -15.23 1.33
CA MET A 102 6.29 -15.04 1.54
C MET A 102 6.76 -15.61 2.90
N GLY A 103 8.07 -15.87 3.02
CA GLY A 103 8.67 -16.33 4.29
C GLY A 103 8.64 -15.28 5.41
N ASP A 104 8.83 -15.71 6.65
CA ASP A 104 8.64 -14.88 7.86
C ASP A 104 9.47 -13.59 7.86
N ASP A 105 10.72 -13.65 7.37
CA ASP A 105 11.57 -12.45 7.31
C ASP A 105 11.05 -11.43 6.30
N ASN A 106 10.54 -11.89 5.16
CA ASN A 106 9.90 -11.02 4.16
C ASN A 106 8.55 -10.47 4.68
N LYS A 107 7.79 -11.25 5.48
CA LYS A 107 6.58 -10.75 6.16
C LYS A 107 6.92 -9.65 7.15
N LYS A 108 7.97 -9.83 7.98
CA LYS A 108 8.46 -8.79 8.91
C LYS A 108 8.90 -7.54 8.16
N LYS A 109 9.63 -7.68 7.06
CA LYS A 109 10.05 -6.57 6.20
C LYS A 109 8.85 -5.83 5.62
N SER A 110 7.89 -6.56 5.06
CA SER A 110 6.63 -6.01 4.54
C SER A 110 5.85 -5.24 5.60
N MET A 111 5.78 -5.78 6.82
CA MET A 111 5.14 -5.09 7.94
C MET A 111 5.82 -3.75 8.25
N LYS A 112 7.15 -3.66 8.14
CA LYS A 112 7.85 -2.37 8.33
C LYS A 112 7.53 -1.34 7.25
N TYR A 113 7.43 -1.75 5.98
CA TYR A 113 6.93 -0.85 4.93
C TYR A 113 5.53 -0.33 5.25
N ILE A 114 4.59 -1.21 5.60
CA ILE A 114 3.20 -0.84 5.93
C ILE A 114 3.16 0.13 7.12
N GLN A 115 3.96 -0.11 8.16
CA GLN A 115 4.09 0.80 9.31
C GLN A 115 4.63 2.17 8.90
N ASN A 116 5.67 2.22 8.08
CA ASN A 116 6.28 3.47 7.65
C ASN A 116 5.35 4.27 6.74
N LEU A 117 4.67 3.61 5.79
CA LEU A 117 3.63 4.21 4.96
C LEU A 117 2.52 4.82 5.81
N THR A 118 2.06 4.09 6.83
CA THR A 118 1.03 4.57 7.76
C THR A 118 1.51 5.78 8.57
N LYS A 119 2.78 5.80 9.02
CA LYS A 119 3.36 6.97 9.70
C LYS A 119 3.47 8.18 8.77
N LEU A 120 3.95 7.99 7.54
CA LEU A 120 4.07 9.05 6.53
C LEU A 120 2.69 9.61 6.15
N CYS A 121 1.68 8.76 6.02
CA CYS A 121 0.29 9.16 5.81
C CYS A 121 -0.20 10.06 6.96
N ASN A 122 -0.02 9.64 8.21
CA ASN A 122 -0.40 10.47 9.37
C ASN A 122 0.32 11.83 9.37
N LEU A 123 1.63 11.85 9.15
CA LEU A 123 2.42 13.09 9.10
C LEU A 123 1.94 14.02 7.97
N TYR A 124 1.56 13.47 6.82
CA TYR A 124 1.03 14.27 5.72
C TYR A 124 -0.26 14.98 6.14
N PHE A 125 -1.23 14.27 6.70
CA PHE A 125 -2.51 14.87 7.06
C PHE A 125 -2.41 15.76 8.30
N GLN A 126 -1.52 15.49 9.26
CA GLN A 126 -1.25 16.41 10.38
C GLN A 126 -0.73 17.77 9.90
N ASN A 127 0.18 17.78 8.93
CA ASN A 127 0.82 19.02 8.44
C ASN A 127 0.01 19.75 7.37
N ASN A 128 -1.05 19.15 6.83
CA ASN A 128 -1.93 19.75 5.82
C ASN A 128 -3.37 19.94 6.33
N SER A 129 -3.60 19.79 7.64
CA SER A 129 -4.86 20.18 8.28
C SER A 129 -4.79 21.68 8.62
N VAL A 130 -5.17 22.52 7.65
CA VAL A 130 -5.59 23.93 7.85
C VAL A 130 -6.89 24.11 7.09
#